data_AF-A0A9P7QXP1-F1
#
_entry.id   AF-A0A9P7QXP1-F1
#
_cell.length_a   1.000
_cell.length_b   1.000
_cell.length_c   1.000
_cell.angle_alpha   90.00
_cell.angle_beta   90.00
_cell.angle_gamma   90.00
#
_symmetry.space_group_name_H-M   'P 1'
#
loop_
_entity.id
_entity.type
_entity.pdbx_description
1 polymer ?
#
loop_
_entity_poly.entity_id
_entity_poly.type
_entity_poly.pdbx_seq_one_letter_code
_entity_poly.pdbx_strand_id
1 'polypeptide(L)'
;AGGGSDVNNITMLPAAHQHTDQDRMNDINEQPGLELVPDGQPRHITNYSDAHVAGNPYYQSFDETGKEAIPTTKYTQIANVEDPPDAKPKRSRRRLWLTAGGVTLLIVILSAVLGGVFGSRAAKTSSADQTGASASPSPSPIATSQTIRQGSSLSVTGWRKSSGVEIFLFYQDVNNYVRCSKYEEVPTSSTLGNTSWHAPVRYNSFATSKSRLAGTIIQFGTGAVPQVEMFYTNDDNRLLGLSINNAISSGYEEDSIKGSMLSTGSNSSVAAYWPWITYQGPDQSLFEVRNSLIGDGFFPASAWDVRKLGIIAAETSQLALFPLSSNFSAIAAHGAYGIIYQASNNSLAIATPGNSSSELAANYALAWPSGKSQINMFCDFSNHIWFYYLCVGFTVPTISKGGSFAAFSIARESDALQRVNIYILFIDASFDINVLRNSASGWQLTQPAALKAVDSDSDIACLTMATTCFDSNGSQVLLGQALSETRCYFQRGGLVREAMLSGDDWVDLGSVPIP
;
A
#
# COMPACT_ATOMS: atom_id res chain seq x y z
N ALA A 1 -63.25 16.12 -60.31
CA ALA A 1 -62.37 14.94 -60.33
C ALA A 1 -61.73 14.84 -58.95
N GLY A 2 -62.17 13.85 -58.14
CA GLY A 2 -61.62 13.55 -56.80
C GLY A 2 -60.27 12.82 -56.91
N GLY A 3 -59.50 12.53 -55.86
CA GLY A 3 -59.74 12.45 -54.43
C GLY A 3 -59.31 11.07 -53.90
N GLY A 4 -58.44 11.03 -52.85
CA GLY A 4 -58.09 9.85 -52.01
C GLY A 4 -57.14 8.83 -52.64
N SER A 5 -56.00 8.41 -52.06
CA SER A 5 -55.65 7.81 -50.74
C SER A 5 -55.65 6.26 -50.72
N ASP A 6 -54.66 5.73 -49.98
CA ASP A 6 -54.60 4.41 -49.29
C ASP A 6 -54.11 3.16 -50.05
N VAL A 7 -52.98 2.54 -49.64
CA VAL A 7 -52.77 1.44 -48.64
C VAL A 7 -53.14 0.05 -49.17
N ASN A 8 -52.25 -0.95 -49.04
CA ASN A 8 -52.57 -2.28 -48.49
C ASN A 8 -51.36 -3.24 -48.31
N ASN A 9 -51.27 -3.77 -47.09
CA ASN A 9 -50.61 -5.02 -46.65
C ASN A 9 -51.34 -6.26 -47.18
N ILE A 10 -50.66 -7.41 -47.35
CA ILE A 10 -51.20 -8.75 -47.01
C ILE A 10 -50.09 -9.70 -46.52
N THR A 11 -50.35 -10.33 -45.37
CA THR A 11 -49.67 -11.47 -44.73
C THR A 11 -50.47 -12.75 -45.03
N MET A 12 -49.85 -13.95 -45.11
CA MET A 12 -50.35 -15.22 -44.49
C MET A 12 -49.47 -16.46 -44.77
N LEU A 13 -49.15 -17.19 -43.69
CA LEU A 13 -48.83 -18.65 -43.55
C LEU A 13 -50.12 -19.50 -43.83
N PRO A 14 -50.21 -20.86 -43.67
CA PRO A 14 -49.31 -21.87 -43.06
C PRO A 14 -49.25 -23.26 -43.80
N ALA A 15 -48.52 -24.25 -43.26
CA ALA A 15 -48.98 -25.64 -43.07
C ALA A 15 -47.88 -26.58 -42.53
N ALA A 16 -48.29 -27.51 -41.66
CA ALA A 16 -47.51 -28.57 -41.02
C ALA A 16 -48.01 -29.96 -41.46
N HIS A 17 -47.16 -31.00 -41.40
CA HIS A 17 -47.43 -32.45 -41.29
C HIS A 17 -46.12 -33.22 -41.62
N GLN A 18 -45.83 -34.47 -41.25
CA GLN A 18 -46.13 -35.38 -40.12
C GLN A 18 -45.15 -36.58 -40.29
N HIS A 19 -44.78 -37.23 -39.17
CA HIS A 19 -44.11 -38.54 -38.95
C HIS A 19 -43.95 -39.58 -40.08
N THR A 20 -42.79 -40.27 -40.09
CA THR A 20 -42.69 -41.75 -40.12
C THR A 20 -41.42 -42.27 -39.45
N ASP A 21 -41.56 -43.45 -38.81
CA ASP A 21 -40.69 -44.20 -37.91
C ASP A 21 -39.70 -45.19 -38.57
N GLN A 22 -38.88 -45.82 -37.71
CA GLN A 22 -38.12 -47.10 -37.79
C GLN A 22 -36.66 -47.02 -38.30
N ASP A 23 -35.64 -47.65 -37.69
CA ASP A 23 -35.59 -48.75 -36.71
C ASP A 23 -34.18 -48.89 -36.07
N ARG A 24 -34.13 -49.36 -34.79
CA ARG A 24 -33.14 -50.25 -34.11
C ARG A 24 -31.62 -49.92 -34.10
N MET A 25 -30.84 -50.05 -33.02
CA MET A 25 -30.77 -51.10 -31.98
C MET A 25 -29.85 -50.68 -30.79
N ASN A 26 -30.20 -51.13 -29.56
CA ASN A 26 -29.36 -51.58 -28.42
C ASN A 26 -28.38 -50.60 -27.72
N ASP A 27 -28.13 -50.59 -26.40
CA ASP A 27 -28.52 -51.43 -25.25
C ASP A 27 -28.26 -50.67 -23.92
N ILE A 28 -29.16 -50.85 -22.95
CA ILE A 28 -28.95 -51.18 -21.51
C ILE A 28 -28.02 -50.30 -20.64
N ASN A 29 -28.61 -49.55 -19.69
CA ASN A 29 -28.51 -49.88 -18.26
C ASN A 29 -29.47 -49.02 -17.41
N GLU A 30 -30.36 -49.72 -16.70
CA GLU A 30 -31.25 -49.21 -15.65
C GLU A 30 -30.45 -49.02 -14.34
N GLN A 31 -30.79 -48.00 -13.53
CA GLN A 31 -31.19 -48.15 -12.12
C GLN A 31 -31.44 -46.79 -11.41
N PRO A 32 -32.14 -46.74 -10.25
CA PRO A 32 -33.42 -46.03 -10.17
C PRO A 32 -33.44 -44.80 -9.23
N GLY A 33 -34.48 -43.99 -9.45
CA GLY A 33 -35.29 -43.25 -8.48
C GLY A 33 -34.66 -42.75 -7.17
N LEU A 34 -34.60 -41.42 -7.04
CA LEU A 34 -34.69 -40.77 -5.74
C LEU A 34 -35.63 -39.57 -5.82
N GLU A 35 -36.59 -39.57 -4.89
CA GLU A 35 -37.74 -38.71 -4.79
C GLU A 35 -37.38 -37.25 -4.50
N LEU A 36 -38.19 -36.34 -5.04
CA LEU A 36 -38.24 -34.93 -4.67
C LEU A 36 -38.98 -34.78 -3.34
N VAL A 37 -38.34 -34.16 -2.35
CA VAL A 37 -39.01 -33.53 -1.21
C VAL A 37 -38.51 -32.08 -1.11
N PRO A 38 -39.43 -31.08 -1.00
CA PRO A 38 -39.07 -29.67 -0.80
C PRO A 38 -38.99 -29.28 0.68
N ASP A 39 -38.31 -28.15 0.91
CA ASP A 39 -38.28 -27.29 2.09
C ASP A 39 -37.50 -27.74 3.34
N GLY A 40 -36.44 -26.97 3.62
CA GLY A 40 -35.76 -26.94 4.91
C GLY A 40 -34.33 -26.40 4.80
N GLN A 41 -34.14 -25.10 4.98
CA GLN A 41 -32.81 -24.51 5.15
C GLN A 41 -32.06 -25.15 6.33
N PRO A 42 -30.83 -25.66 6.15
CA PRO A 42 -29.90 -25.84 7.26
C PRO A 42 -29.03 -24.59 7.37
N ARG A 43 -29.14 -23.89 8.50
CA ARG A 43 -28.06 -23.02 8.97
C ARG A 43 -26.84 -23.90 9.25
N HIS A 44 -25.91 -23.96 8.31
CA HIS A 44 -24.59 -24.53 8.57
C HIS A 44 -23.77 -23.52 9.38
N ILE A 45 -23.72 -23.73 10.69
CA ILE A 45 -22.64 -23.22 11.53
C ILE A 45 -21.54 -24.28 11.45
N THR A 46 -20.56 -24.07 10.57
CA THR A 46 -19.34 -24.87 10.56
C THR A 46 -18.39 -24.31 11.62
N ASN A 47 -18.37 -24.99 12.76
CA ASN A 47 -17.38 -24.79 13.81
C ASN A 47 -16.06 -25.41 13.31
N TYR A 48 -15.12 -24.58 12.84
CA TYR A 48 -13.77 -25.01 12.45
C TYR A 48 -12.79 -24.62 13.56
N SER A 49 -12.55 -25.53 14.50
CA SER A 49 -11.49 -25.41 15.51
C SER A 49 -10.12 -25.90 15.01
N ASP A 50 -10.02 -26.44 13.79
CA ASP A 50 -8.86 -27.25 13.38
C ASP A 50 -8.11 -26.67 12.16
N ALA A 51 -8.20 -25.35 11.93
CA ALA A 51 -7.31 -24.68 10.98
C ALA A 51 -5.93 -24.48 11.65
N HIS A 52 -5.05 -25.46 11.48
CA HIS A 52 -3.64 -25.33 11.83
C HIS A 52 -3.03 -24.21 10.98
N VAL A 53 -2.69 -23.10 11.62
CA VAL A 53 -1.63 -22.18 11.15
C VAL A 53 -0.38 -23.04 10.94
N ALA A 54 0.48 -22.67 9.99
CA ALA A 54 1.89 -23.01 10.12
C ALA A 54 2.37 -22.40 11.45
N GLY A 55 2.13 -23.11 12.56
CA GLY A 55 2.64 -22.76 13.86
C GLY A 55 4.14 -22.69 13.66
N ASN A 56 4.67 -21.48 13.66
CA ASN A 56 6.10 -21.29 13.58
C ASN A 56 6.70 -22.16 14.69
N PRO A 57 7.52 -23.19 14.38
CA PRO A 57 8.02 -24.14 15.38
C PRO A 57 8.85 -23.44 16.48
N TYR A 58 9.14 -22.15 16.31
CA TYR A 58 9.71 -21.28 17.32
C TYR A 58 8.92 -21.16 18.64
N TYR A 59 7.62 -21.51 18.68
CA TYR A 59 6.80 -21.37 19.89
C TYR A 59 6.63 -22.63 20.74
N GLN A 60 7.33 -23.73 20.44
CA GLN A 60 7.22 -24.97 21.23
C GLN A 60 8.35 -25.25 22.23
N SER A 61 9.32 -24.36 22.46
CA SER A 61 10.40 -24.65 23.41
C SER A 61 10.74 -23.50 24.37
N PHE A 62 9.81 -23.12 25.24
CA PHE A 62 10.16 -22.50 26.53
C PHE A 62 9.14 -22.90 27.59
N ASP A 63 9.17 -24.16 28.00
CA ASP A 63 8.67 -24.59 29.32
C ASP A 63 9.36 -25.91 29.73
N GLU A 64 10.64 -25.81 30.09
CA GLU A 64 11.32 -26.84 30.89
C GLU A 64 12.01 -26.18 32.09
N THR A 65 11.22 -25.60 33.00
CA THR A 65 11.47 -25.74 34.43
C THR A 65 10.18 -25.45 35.17
N GLY A 66 9.37 -26.48 35.37
CA GLY A 66 8.22 -26.43 36.25
C GLY A 66 8.65 -26.09 37.68
N LYS A 67 8.44 -24.84 38.08
CA LYS A 67 8.11 -24.43 39.44
C LYS A 67 7.22 -23.19 39.35
N GLU A 68 5.96 -23.35 39.75
CA GLU A 68 5.05 -22.24 40.03
C GLU A 68 5.72 -21.28 41.01
N ALA A 69 6.01 -20.07 40.55
CA ALA A 69 6.25 -18.93 41.42
C ALA A 69 5.00 -18.04 41.36
N ILE A 70 4.17 -18.13 42.39
CA ILE A 70 3.12 -17.15 42.66
C ILE A 70 3.81 -15.80 42.94
N PRO A 71 3.65 -14.74 42.13
CA PRO A 71 4.14 -13.44 42.49
C PRO A 71 3.15 -12.81 43.47
N THR A 72 3.45 -12.90 44.76
CA THR A 72 2.82 -12.03 45.78
C THR A 72 3.53 -10.68 45.76
N THR A 73 3.13 -9.80 44.84
CA THR A 73 3.51 -8.38 44.95
C THR A 73 2.59 -7.71 45.97
N LYS A 74 3.07 -7.63 47.22
CA LYS A 74 2.58 -6.67 48.20
C LYS A 74 2.92 -5.27 47.69
N TYR A 75 1.89 -4.48 47.40
CA TYR A 75 2.02 -3.04 47.23
C TYR A 75 2.53 -2.43 48.53
N THR A 76 3.75 -1.88 48.50
CA THR A 76 4.21 -0.96 49.55
C THR A 76 3.65 0.40 49.18
N GLN A 77 2.73 0.89 50.00
CA GLN A 77 2.18 2.23 49.92
C GLN A 77 3.33 3.23 50.11
N ILE A 78 3.72 3.94 49.04
CA ILE A 78 4.72 5.01 49.13
C ILE A 78 4.02 6.21 49.79
N ALA A 79 4.52 6.59 50.96
CA ALA A 79 4.12 7.79 51.67
C ALA A 79 4.45 9.04 50.84
N ASN A 80 3.57 10.04 50.92
CA ASN A 80 3.70 11.37 50.33
C ASN A 80 5.12 11.92 50.52
N VAL A 81 5.84 12.10 49.42
CA VAL A 81 7.10 12.86 49.39
C VAL A 81 6.73 14.33 49.16
N GLU A 82 7.14 15.15 50.12
CA GLU A 82 6.99 16.60 50.18
C GLU A 82 7.90 17.26 49.13
N ASP A 83 7.34 18.17 48.31
CA ASP A 83 8.05 18.84 47.20
C ASP A 83 9.21 19.73 47.70
N PRO A 84 10.41 19.66 47.10
CA PRO A 84 11.49 20.58 47.40
C PRO A 84 11.30 21.93 46.67
N PRO A 85 11.83 23.04 47.23
CA PRO A 85 11.56 24.38 46.74
C PRO A 85 12.25 24.70 45.40
N ASP A 86 11.53 25.46 44.57
CA ASP A 86 11.90 25.92 43.23
C ASP A 86 13.31 26.52 43.12
N ALA A 87 14.13 25.92 42.26
CA ALA A 87 15.43 26.44 41.86
C ALA A 87 15.30 27.46 40.72
N LYS A 88 15.85 28.67 40.92
CA LYS A 88 15.85 29.78 39.95
C LYS A 88 16.61 29.45 38.66
N PRO A 89 16.15 29.88 37.47
CA PRO A 89 16.77 29.56 36.19
C PRO A 89 18.10 30.31 35.97
N LYS A 90 19.15 29.55 35.64
CA LYS A 90 20.51 30.02 35.32
C LYS A 90 20.58 30.45 33.84
N ARG A 91 20.60 31.76 33.58
CA ARG A 91 20.69 32.37 32.23
C ARG A 91 22.02 31.98 31.56
N SER A 92 21.99 31.07 30.58
CA SER A 92 23.21 30.54 29.94
C SER A 92 23.73 31.42 28.80
N ARG A 93 25.05 31.66 28.79
CA ARG A 93 25.81 32.46 27.81
C ARG A 93 25.94 31.82 26.41
N ARG A 94 25.05 30.89 26.03
CA ARG A 94 25.18 30.11 24.78
C ARG A 94 24.92 30.89 23.49
N ARG A 95 24.25 32.06 23.56
CA ARG A 95 23.90 32.84 22.34
C ARG A 95 25.06 33.62 21.71
N LEU A 96 26.17 33.82 22.43
CA LEU A 96 27.32 34.57 21.90
C LEU A 96 28.24 33.72 20.99
N TRP A 97 28.29 32.41 21.20
CA TRP A 97 29.16 31.52 20.43
C TRP A 97 28.61 31.18 19.03
N LEU A 98 27.30 31.16 18.87
CA LEU A 98 26.66 30.90 17.58
C LEU A 98 26.83 32.06 16.59
N THR A 99 26.92 33.30 17.08
CA THR A 99 27.10 34.48 16.22
C THR A 99 28.53 34.59 15.68
N ALA A 100 29.55 34.19 16.47
CA ALA A 100 30.94 34.19 16.00
C ALA A 100 31.22 33.11 14.93
N GLY A 101 30.61 31.93 15.06
CA GLY A 101 30.79 30.84 14.09
C GLY A 101 30.20 31.14 12.70
N GLY A 102 29.06 31.83 12.65
CA GLY A 102 28.38 32.17 11.39
C GLY A 102 29.16 33.12 10.50
N VAL A 103 29.86 34.11 11.08
CA VAL A 103 30.64 35.11 10.32
C VAL A 103 31.84 34.46 9.65
N THR A 104 32.54 33.55 10.32
CA THR A 104 33.71 32.85 9.75
C THR A 104 33.31 31.94 8.58
N LEU A 105 32.18 31.24 8.69
CA LEU A 105 31.68 30.38 7.61
C LEU A 105 31.35 31.19 6.34
N LEU A 106 30.76 32.37 6.52
CA LEU A 106 30.38 33.26 5.41
C LEU A 106 31.60 33.79 4.64
N ILE A 107 32.71 34.07 5.34
CA ILE A 107 33.98 34.49 4.72
C ILE A 107 34.59 33.34 3.89
N VAL A 108 34.54 32.10 4.38
CA VAL A 108 35.06 30.92 3.64
C VAL A 108 34.26 30.66 2.37
N ILE A 109 32.92 30.78 2.42
CA ILE A 109 32.05 30.61 1.25
C ILE A 109 32.33 31.70 0.20
N LEU A 110 32.47 32.97 0.62
CA LEU A 110 32.81 34.07 -0.30
C LEU A 110 34.18 33.87 -0.97
N SER A 111 35.15 33.28 -0.24
CA SER A 111 36.48 32.96 -0.77
C SER A 111 36.43 31.86 -1.83
N ALA A 112 35.60 30.83 -1.62
CA ALA A 112 35.46 29.71 -2.54
C ALA A 112 34.72 30.10 -3.84
N VAL A 113 33.70 30.96 -3.74
CA VAL A 113 32.91 31.39 -4.91
C VAL A 113 33.71 32.30 -5.85
N LEU A 114 34.62 33.12 -5.31
CA LEU A 114 35.49 33.98 -6.14
C LEU A 114 36.65 33.23 -6.81
N GLY A 115 37.01 32.02 -6.34
CA GLY A 115 38.06 31.20 -6.96
C GLY A 115 37.60 30.36 -8.17
N GLY A 116 36.30 30.21 -8.40
CA GLY A 116 35.73 29.25 -9.37
C GLY A 116 35.49 29.75 -10.80
N VAL A 117 35.77 31.01 -11.14
CA VAL A 117 35.33 31.62 -12.41
C VAL A 117 36.40 31.64 -13.52
N PHE A 118 37.55 30.96 -13.36
CA PHE A 118 38.65 30.98 -14.36
C PHE A 118 39.17 29.62 -14.89
N GLY A 119 38.48 28.50 -14.69
CA GLY A 119 38.79 27.23 -15.38
C GLY A 119 37.50 26.48 -15.70
N SER A 120 37.20 26.01 -16.91
CA SER A 120 38.09 25.48 -17.93
C SER A 120 37.39 25.49 -19.29
N ARG A 121 38.03 26.10 -20.29
CA ARG A 121 37.79 25.86 -21.72
C ARG A 121 38.96 25.03 -22.24
N ALA A 122 38.75 23.77 -22.63
CA ALA A 122 39.46 23.08 -23.73
C ALA A 122 39.23 21.55 -23.68
N ALA A 123 38.68 21.00 -24.77
CA ALA A 123 39.06 19.73 -25.43
C ALA A 123 37.96 19.43 -26.49
N LYS A 124 38.10 19.93 -27.73
CA LYS A 124 38.74 19.29 -28.90
C LYS A 124 38.20 17.90 -29.28
N THR A 125 37.41 17.95 -30.35
CA THR A 125 37.03 16.96 -31.34
C THR A 125 38.21 16.11 -31.84
N SER A 126 37.97 14.81 -32.07
CA SER A 126 38.73 13.99 -33.02
C SER A 126 37.85 12.84 -33.50
N SER A 127 37.47 12.89 -34.77
CA SER A 127 36.95 11.77 -35.55
C SER A 127 38.12 10.95 -36.08
N ALA A 128 38.01 9.62 -36.03
CA ALA A 128 38.78 8.73 -36.89
C ALA A 128 37.98 7.44 -37.12
N ASP A 129 37.73 7.17 -38.40
CA ASP A 129 37.31 5.90 -38.97
C ASP A 129 38.24 4.75 -38.58
N GLN A 130 37.69 3.57 -38.32
CA GLN A 130 38.33 2.33 -38.73
C GLN A 130 37.34 1.19 -38.94
N THR A 131 37.32 0.75 -40.19
CA THR A 131 36.75 -0.46 -40.75
C THR A 131 37.39 -1.72 -40.16
N GLY A 132 36.56 -2.69 -39.77
CA GLY A 132 37.00 -4.01 -39.34
C GLY A 132 35.83 -4.96 -39.20
N ALA A 133 35.48 -5.64 -40.31
CA ALA A 133 34.50 -6.71 -40.31
C ALA A 133 35.06 -7.93 -39.57
N SER A 134 34.51 -8.23 -38.39
CA SER A 134 34.71 -9.49 -37.68
C SER A 134 33.35 -10.16 -37.51
N ALA A 135 33.26 -11.40 -38.00
CA ALA A 135 32.04 -12.20 -37.99
C ALA A 135 31.50 -12.36 -36.56
N SER A 136 30.31 -11.81 -36.35
CA SER A 136 29.59 -11.90 -35.09
C SER A 136 29.07 -13.33 -34.89
N PRO A 137 29.28 -13.97 -33.72
CA PRO A 137 28.59 -15.21 -33.39
C PRO A 137 27.08 -14.94 -33.41
N SER A 138 26.34 -15.88 -33.99
CA SER A 138 24.87 -15.88 -34.01
C SER A 138 24.37 -15.72 -32.57
N PRO A 139 23.60 -14.66 -32.24
CA PRO A 139 23.02 -14.54 -30.92
C PRO A 139 22.08 -15.74 -30.73
N SER A 140 22.36 -16.56 -29.72
CA SER A 140 21.36 -17.47 -29.18
C SER A 140 20.11 -16.65 -28.87
N PRO A 141 18.88 -17.16 -29.13
CA PRO A 141 17.67 -16.43 -28.82
C PRO A 141 17.72 -16.05 -27.34
N ILE A 142 17.91 -14.76 -27.08
CA ILE A 142 17.76 -14.17 -25.75
C ILE A 142 16.35 -14.56 -25.37
N ALA A 143 16.23 -15.48 -24.40
CA ALA A 143 14.95 -15.86 -23.83
C ALA A 143 14.20 -14.56 -23.56
N THR A 144 13.09 -14.37 -24.27
CA THR A 144 12.30 -13.15 -24.23
C THR A 144 12.01 -12.84 -22.77
N SER A 145 12.76 -11.86 -22.29
CA SER A 145 12.67 -11.26 -20.97
C SER A 145 11.20 -11.16 -20.59
N GLN A 146 10.80 -11.80 -19.49
CA GLN A 146 9.40 -11.93 -19.10
C GLN A 146 8.87 -10.58 -18.61
N THR A 147 8.56 -9.72 -19.57
CA THR A 147 8.08 -8.37 -19.38
C THR A 147 6.89 -8.29 -18.42
N ILE A 148 6.87 -7.22 -17.62
CA ILE A 148 5.69 -6.77 -16.88
C ILE A 148 4.51 -6.59 -17.84
N ARG A 149 3.30 -6.92 -17.38
CA ARG A 149 2.07 -6.65 -18.14
C ARG A 149 1.82 -5.14 -18.25
N GLN A 150 1.39 -4.68 -19.41
CA GLN A 150 0.88 -3.31 -19.55
C GLN A 150 -0.34 -3.11 -18.64
N GLY A 151 -0.35 -2.04 -17.85
CA GLY A 151 -1.38 -1.80 -16.83
C GLY A 151 -1.39 -2.83 -15.70
N SER A 152 -0.23 -3.43 -15.41
CA SER A 152 -0.08 -4.32 -14.27
C SER A 152 -0.44 -3.59 -12.98
N SER A 153 -1.19 -4.23 -12.08
CA SER A 153 -1.28 -3.72 -10.72
C SER A 153 0.13 -3.71 -10.10
N LEU A 154 0.46 -2.62 -9.42
CA LEU A 154 1.74 -2.46 -8.74
C LEU A 154 1.49 -2.37 -7.25
N SER A 155 2.38 -2.97 -6.46
CA SER A 155 2.39 -2.76 -5.02
C SER A 155 3.81 -2.79 -4.51
N VAL A 156 4.12 -1.95 -3.53
CA VAL A 156 5.46 -1.90 -2.94
C VAL A 156 5.39 -1.84 -1.43
N THR A 157 6.28 -2.59 -0.79
CA THR A 157 6.50 -2.50 0.65
C THR A 157 7.98 -2.65 0.95
N GLY A 158 8.40 -2.35 2.18
CA GLY A 158 9.80 -2.36 2.54
C GLY A 158 10.02 -2.02 4.00
N TRP A 159 11.22 -2.30 4.47
CA TRP A 159 11.58 -2.14 5.87
C TRP A 159 13.05 -1.74 6.01
N ARG A 160 13.38 -1.14 7.16
CA ARG A 160 14.74 -0.72 7.48
C ARG A 160 15.47 -1.84 8.20
N LYS A 161 16.64 -2.16 7.68
CA LYS A 161 17.65 -2.99 8.35
C LYS A 161 18.64 -2.06 9.05
N SER A 162 19.43 -2.63 9.97
CA SER A 162 20.58 -1.91 10.53
C SER A 162 21.62 -1.51 9.46
N SER A 163 21.61 -2.18 8.32
CA SER A 163 22.57 -2.03 7.22
C SER A 163 22.06 -1.29 5.99
N GLY A 164 20.81 -0.81 5.97
CA GLY A 164 20.20 -0.17 4.80
C GLY A 164 18.72 -0.51 4.70
N VAL A 165 18.17 -0.51 3.48
CA VAL A 165 16.77 -0.88 3.23
C VAL A 165 16.62 -2.15 2.40
N GLU A 166 15.47 -2.78 2.55
CA GLU A 166 15.00 -3.84 1.67
C GLU A 166 13.58 -3.49 1.20
N ILE A 167 13.37 -3.59 -0.12
CA ILE A 167 12.12 -3.19 -0.78
C ILE A 167 11.62 -4.35 -1.64
N PHE A 168 10.33 -4.59 -1.61
CA PHE A 168 9.64 -5.63 -2.35
C PHE A 168 8.63 -4.98 -3.30
N LEU A 169 8.89 -5.05 -4.59
CA LEU A 169 8.01 -4.57 -5.65
C LEU A 169 7.25 -5.74 -6.27
N PHE A 170 5.94 -5.76 -6.07
CA PHE A 170 5.01 -6.73 -6.62
C PHE A 170 4.36 -6.22 -7.89
N TYR A 171 4.23 -7.11 -8.87
CA TYR A 171 3.58 -6.83 -10.14
C TYR A 171 3.08 -8.13 -10.78
N GLN A 172 2.37 -8.02 -11.90
CA GLN A 172 1.90 -9.14 -12.71
C GLN A 172 2.64 -9.17 -14.04
N ASP A 173 3.13 -10.34 -14.42
CA ASP A 173 3.70 -10.54 -15.76
C ASP A 173 2.60 -10.68 -16.83
N VAL A 174 3.01 -10.76 -18.10
CA VAL A 174 2.09 -10.93 -19.25
C VAL A 174 1.17 -12.15 -19.16
N ASN A 175 1.49 -13.15 -18.31
CA ASN A 175 0.66 -14.33 -18.07
C ASN A 175 -0.19 -14.19 -16.80
N ASN A 176 -0.24 -12.99 -16.20
CA ASN A 176 -0.91 -12.63 -14.96
C ASN A 176 -0.33 -13.31 -13.71
N TYR A 177 0.84 -13.95 -13.79
CA TYR A 177 1.47 -14.46 -12.58
C TYR A 177 2.02 -13.31 -11.75
N VAL A 178 1.83 -13.39 -10.44
CA VAL A 178 2.41 -12.42 -9.53
C VAL A 178 3.92 -12.66 -9.41
N ARG A 179 4.67 -11.58 -9.60
CA ARG A 179 6.11 -11.47 -9.48
C ARG A 179 6.46 -10.55 -8.33
N CYS A 180 7.58 -10.82 -7.67
CA CYS A 180 8.20 -9.90 -6.73
C CYS A 180 9.66 -9.68 -7.10
N SER A 181 10.01 -8.42 -7.35
CA SER A 181 11.40 -7.99 -7.42
C SER A 181 11.81 -7.44 -6.06
N LYS A 182 12.94 -7.92 -5.56
CA LYS A 182 13.52 -7.47 -4.30
C LYS A 182 14.66 -6.52 -4.59
N TYR A 183 14.67 -5.36 -3.94
CA TYR A 183 15.82 -4.47 -3.88
C TYR A 183 16.46 -4.60 -2.51
N GLU A 184 17.78 -4.72 -2.49
CA GLU A 184 18.57 -4.77 -1.26
C GLU A 184 19.67 -3.72 -1.31
N GLU A 185 19.65 -2.78 -0.38
CA GLU A 185 20.77 -1.88 -0.17
C GLU A 185 21.84 -2.61 0.64
N VAL A 186 23.03 -2.75 0.05
CA VAL A 186 24.20 -3.33 0.70
C VAL A 186 25.06 -2.18 1.25
N PRO A 187 25.35 -2.16 2.56
CA PRO A 187 26.19 -1.10 3.14
C PRO A 187 27.58 -1.18 2.51
N THR A 188 28.01 -0.08 1.91
CA THR A 188 29.29 0.03 1.19
C THR A 188 30.44 0.14 2.18
N SER A 189 30.97 -1.00 2.64
CA SER A 189 32.35 -1.05 3.16
C SER A 189 33.39 -1.13 2.02
N SER A 190 32.96 -1.44 0.79
CA SER A 190 33.76 -1.47 -0.42
C SER A 190 33.29 -0.39 -1.41
N THR A 191 34.24 0.25 -2.10
CA THR A 191 34.07 1.40 -3.00
C THR A 191 33.28 1.12 -4.28
N LEU A 192 32.49 0.05 -4.34
CA LEU A 192 31.60 -0.30 -5.44
C LEU A 192 30.20 -0.49 -4.86
N GLY A 193 29.41 0.59 -4.89
CA GLY A 193 28.02 0.64 -4.46
C GLY A 193 27.10 -0.21 -5.33
N ASN A 194 27.20 -1.53 -5.19
CA ASN A 194 26.32 -2.48 -5.85
C ASN A 194 24.99 -2.54 -5.10
N THR A 195 24.15 -1.53 -5.30
CA THR A 195 22.71 -1.66 -5.11
C THR A 195 22.18 -2.44 -6.30
N SER A 196 21.51 -3.57 -6.09
CA SER A 196 20.95 -4.35 -7.19
C SER A 196 19.58 -4.88 -6.85
N TRP A 197 18.64 -4.65 -7.75
CA TRP A 197 17.43 -5.44 -7.83
C TRP A 197 17.80 -6.89 -8.11
N HIS A 198 17.24 -7.81 -7.34
CA HIS A 198 17.34 -9.25 -7.56
C HIS A 198 16.40 -9.67 -8.69
N ALA A 199 16.71 -10.82 -9.31
CA ALA A 199 15.83 -11.43 -10.28
C ALA A 199 14.42 -11.67 -9.68
N PRO A 200 13.33 -11.37 -10.41
CA PRO A 200 11.99 -11.51 -9.85
C PRO A 200 11.64 -12.96 -9.53
N VAL A 201 11.07 -13.17 -8.35
CA VAL A 201 10.49 -14.45 -7.93
C VAL A 201 9.05 -14.53 -8.39
N ARG A 202 8.62 -15.68 -8.88
CA ARG A 202 7.23 -15.96 -9.26
C ARG A 202 6.52 -16.69 -8.13
N TYR A 203 5.32 -16.24 -7.79
CA TYR A 203 4.46 -16.92 -6.83
C TYR A 203 3.31 -17.64 -7.54
N ASN A 204 3.00 -18.85 -7.07
CA ASN A 204 1.78 -19.54 -7.46
C ASN A 204 0.62 -18.92 -6.66
N SER A 205 -0.22 -18.14 -7.33
CA SER A 205 -1.34 -17.43 -6.73
C SER A 205 -2.58 -17.60 -7.61
N PHE A 206 -3.75 -17.32 -7.05
CA PHE A 206 -5.01 -17.28 -7.80
C PHE A 206 -5.29 -15.90 -8.41
N ALA A 207 -4.28 -15.04 -8.50
CA ALA A 207 -4.42 -13.73 -9.10
C ALA A 207 -4.69 -13.83 -10.61
N THR A 208 -5.49 -12.91 -11.11
CA THR A 208 -5.96 -12.82 -12.49
C THR A 208 -5.62 -11.45 -13.07
N SER A 209 -5.92 -11.23 -14.34
CA SER A 209 -5.65 -9.95 -15.00
C SER A 209 -6.39 -8.74 -14.38
N LYS A 210 -7.37 -8.97 -13.50
CA LYS A 210 -8.14 -7.94 -12.81
C LYS A 210 -7.74 -7.76 -11.34
N SER A 211 -6.90 -8.65 -10.82
CA SER A 211 -6.45 -8.60 -9.44
C SER A 211 -5.74 -7.30 -9.13
N ARG A 212 -6.07 -6.72 -7.97
CA ARG A 212 -5.31 -5.64 -7.37
C ARG A 212 -4.41 -6.21 -6.30
N LEU A 213 -3.21 -5.65 -6.18
CA LEU A 213 -2.19 -6.13 -5.25
C LEU A 213 -2.00 -5.11 -4.12
N ALA A 214 -1.77 -5.59 -2.90
CA ALA A 214 -1.38 -4.76 -1.77
C ALA A 214 -0.37 -5.48 -0.88
N GLY A 215 0.78 -4.86 -0.68
CA GLY A 215 1.90 -5.43 0.05
C GLY A 215 2.12 -4.71 1.38
N THR A 216 2.46 -5.45 2.41
CA THR A 216 2.87 -4.90 3.71
C THR A 216 3.93 -5.79 4.34
N ILE A 217 4.61 -5.29 5.38
CA ILE A 217 5.56 -6.07 6.19
C ILE A 217 4.98 -6.27 7.58
N ILE A 218 5.12 -7.48 8.09
CA ILE A 218 5.01 -7.80 9.51
C ILE A 218 6.42 -7.96 10.06
N GLN A 219 6.78 -7.13 11.03
CA GLN A 219 8.03 -7.26 11.77
C GLN A 219 7.68 -7.47 13.24
N PHE A 220 8.02 -8.64 13.77
CA PHE A 220 7.71 -9.00 15.15
C PHE A 220 8.76 -9.97 15.72
N GLY A 221 8.97 -9.92 17.03
CA GLY A 221 9.86 -10.84 17.77
C GLY A 221 11.35 -10.52 17.71
N THR A 222 12.13 -11.20 18.55
CA THR A 222 13.55 -10.90 18.84
C THR A 222 14.56 -11.44 17.81
N GLY A 223 14.10 -12.10 16.75
CA GLY A 223 14.94 -12.58 15.64
C GLY A 223 14.56 -12.01 14.27
N ALA A 224 13.64 -11.02 14.24
CA ALA A 224 12.74 -10.73 13.13
C ALA A 224 13.40 -10.67 11.74
N VAL A 225 13.32 -11.79 11.01
CA VAL A 225 13.22 -11.77 9.55
C VAL A 225 11.83 -11.21 9.25
N PRO A 226 11.72 -10.15 8.43
CA PRO A 226 10.43 -9.59 8.06
C PRO A 226 9.59 -10.67 7.38
N GLN A 227 8.31 -10.72 7.73
CA GLN A 227 7.34 -11.49 6.97
C GLN A 227 6.66 -10.52 6.01
N VAL A 228 6.82 -10.76 4.71
CA VAL A 228 6.19 -9.94 3.68
C VAL A 228 4.81 -10.52 3.39
N GLU A 229 3.78 -9.70 3.54
CA GLU A 229 2.41 -10.07 3.21
C GLU A 229 2.01 -9.42 1.90
N MET A 230 1.38 -10.19 1.03
CA MET A 230 0.81 -9.71 -0.22
C MET A 230 -0.65 -10.14 -0.33
N PHE A 231 -1.55 -9.17 -0.23
CA PHE A 231 -2.98 -9.34 -0.39
C PHE A 231 -3.41 -9.09 -1.83
N TYR A 232 -4.40 -9.83 -2.30
CA TYR A 232 -4.92 -9.69 -3.65
C TYR A 232 -6.38 -10.15 -3.77
N THR A 233 -7.04 -9.67 -4.82
CA THR A 233 -8.38 -10.11 -5.21
C THR A 233 -8.31 -11.16 -6.32
N ASN A 234 -9.34 -11.99 -6.52
CA ASN A 234 -9.38 -12.98 -7.62
C ASN A 234 -10.72 -12.96 -8.38
N ASP A 235 -10.84 -13.81 -9.42
CA ASP A 235 -12.06 -13.92 -10.24
C ASP A 235 -13.27 -14.52 -9.51
N ASP A 236 -13.05 -15.21 -8.38
CA ASP A 236 -14.13 -15.66 -7.47
C ASP A 236 -14.64 -14.52 -6.58
N ASN A 237 -14.15 -13.30 -6.77
CA ASN A 237 -14.44 -12.13 -5.95
C ASN A 237 -14.10 -12.37 -4.47
N ARG A 238 -12.90 -12.91 -4.20
CA ARG A 238 -12.40 -13.14 -2.86
C ARG A 238 -11.15 -12.33 -2.58
N LEU A 239 -11.01 -11.89 -1.32
CA LEU A 239 -9.74 -11.39 -0.78
C LEU A 239 -8.91 -12.58 -0.30
N LEU A 240 -7.68 -12.66 -0.78
CA LEU A 240 -6.69 -13.69 -0.48
C LEU A 240 -5.37 -13.02 -0.07
N GLY A 241 -4.43 -13.81 0.44
CA GLY A 241 -3.11 -13.34 0.84
C GLY A 241 -2.02 -14.39 0.64
N LEU A 242 -0.80 -13.94 0.42
CA LEU A 242 0.41 -14.74 0.49
C LEU A 242 1.30 -14.23 1.61
N SER A 243 1.77 -15.15 2.44
CA SER A 243 2.80 -14.90 3.42
C SER A 243 4.15 -15.36 2.88
N ILE A 244 5.11 -14.44 2.77
CA ILE A 244 6.44 -14.67 2.22
C ILE A 244 7.46 -14.50 3.32
N ASN A 245 8.19 -15.56 3.65
CA ASN A 245 9.16 -15.59 4.73
C ASN A 245 10.23 -16.64 4.44
N ASN A 246 11.51 -16.28 4.61
CA ASN A 246 12.63 -17.20 4.40
C ASN A 246 12.64 -18.37 5.40
N ALA A 247 11.90 -18.28 6.51
CA ALA A 247 11.69 -19.38 7.44
C ALA A 247 10.74 -20.46 6.88
N ILE A 248 9.92 -20.13 5.88
CA ILE A 248 9.06 -21.10 5.19
C ILE A 248 9.92 -21.84 4.16
N SER A 249 9.85 -23.17 4.15
CA SER A 249 10.70 -24.01 3.29
C SER A 249 10.49 -23.78 1.78
N SER A 250 9.26 -23.47 1.37
CA SER A 250 8.92 -23.03 0.00
C SER A 250 9.24 -21.57 -0.29
N GLY A 251 9.63 -20.80 0.73
CA GLY A 251 9.79 -19.34 0.70
C GLY A 251 8.49 -18.55 0.83
N TYR A 252 7.33 -19.18 0.66
CA TYR A 252 6.01 -18.58 0.81
C TYR A 252 4.91 -19.62 1.04
N GLU A 253 3.79 -19.17 1.60
CA GLU A 253 2.54 -19.94 1.73
C GLU A 253 1.30 -19.04 1.56
N GLU A 254 0.11 -19.64 1.48
CA GLU A 254 -1.15 -18.89 1.50
C GLU A 254 -1.41 -18.37 2.92
N ASP A 255 -1.74 -17.08 3.04
CA ASP A 255 -1.98 -16.46 4.34
C ASP A 255 -3.31 -16.92 4.98
N SER A 256 -3.36 -16.86 6.31
CA SER A 256 -4.51 -17.22 7.13
C SER A 256 -5.80 -16.48 6.77
N ILE A 257 -5.73 -15.28 6.16
CA ILE A 257 -6.90 -14.51 5.71
C ILE A 257 -7.80 -15.29 4.74
N LYS A 258 -7.24 -16.28 4.04
CA LYS A 258 -8.00 -17.18 3.16
C LYS A 258 -9.13 -17.91 3.90
N GLY A 259 -8.93 -18.22 5.18
CA GLY A 259 -9.93 -18.85 6.03
C GLY A 259 -11.17 -18.00 6.30
N SER A 260 -11.05 -16.67 6.18
CA SER A 260 -12.13 -15.73 6.50
C SER A 260 -13.19 -15.58 5.39
N MET A 261 -12.99 -16.20 4.21
CA MET A 261 -13.95 -16.22 3.10
C MET A 261 -14.55 -14.84 2.72
N LEU A 262 -13.70 -13.83 2.66
CA LEU A 262 -14.12 -12.43 2.46
C LEU A 262 -14.50 -12.17 1.00
N SER A 263 -15.76 -11.81 0.75
CA SER A 263 -16.28 -11.46 -0.58
C SER A 263 -15.95 -10.01 -0.95
N THR A 264 -15.41 -9.80 -2.15
CA THR A 264 -15.07 -8.50 -2.74
C THR A 264 -16.00 -8.15 -3.89
N GLY A 265 -15.94 -6.92 -4.40
CA GLY A 265 -16.45 -6.62 -5.74
C GLY A 265 -15.55 -7.21 -6.84
N SER A 266 -16.10 -7.34 -8.05
CA SER A 266 -15.40 -7.94 -9.21
C SER A 266 -14.25 -7.13 -9.78
N ASN A 267 -14.20 -5.85 -9.43
CA ASN A 267 -13.09 -4.95 -9.72
C ASN A 267 -12.60 -4.29 -8.43
N SER A 268 -12.74 -4.98 -7.29
CA SER A 268 -12.32 -4.46 -6.00
C SER A 268 -10.83 -4.19 -6.02
N SER A 269 -10.46 -3.01 -5.53
CA SER A 269 -9.11 -2.74 -5.07
C SER A 269 -8.90 -3.27 -3.66
N VAL A 270 -7.63 -3.41 -3.29
CA VAL A 270 -7.17 -3.77 -1.96
C VAL A 270 -6.02 -2.83 -1.62
N ALA A 271 -5.95 -2.38 -0.38
CA ALA A 271 -4.81 -1.65 0.15
C ALA A 271 -4.47 -2.17 1.54
N ALA A 272 -3.18 -2.16 1.89
CA ALA A 272 -2.71 -2.72 3.15
C ALA A 272 -1.59 -1.87 3.74
N TYR A 273 -1.62 -1.73 5.05
CA TYR A 273 -0.51 -1.30 5.88
C TYR A 273 -0.72 -1.92 7.25
N TRP A 274 0.20 -2.80 7.66
CA TRP A 274 0.03 -3.65 8.83
C TRP A 274 -0.38 -2.87 10.09
N PRO A 275 -1.39 -3.32 10.87
CA PRO A 275 -2.18 -4.57 10.73
C PRO A 275 -3.50 -4.43 9.92
N TRP A 276 -3.64 -3.35 9.14
CA TRP A 276 -4.90 -2.98 8.50
C TRP A 276 -4.90 -3.29 7.01
N ILE A 277 -6.00 -3.87 6.55
CA ILE A 277 -6.31 -4.10 5.15
C ILE A 277 -7.67 -3.47 4.86
N THR A 278 -7.83 -2.88 3.69
CA THR A 278 -9.13 -2.42 3.21
C THR A 278 -9.40 -2.90 1.80
N TYR A 279 -10.66 -3.21 1.51
CA TYR A 279 -11.11 -3.62 0.20
C TYR A 279 -12.52 -3.10 -0.09
N GLN A 280 -12.94 -3.16 -1.35
CA GLN A 280 -14.28 -2.78 -1.79
C GLN A 280 -15.18 -4.02 -1.92
N GLY A 281 -16.32 -4.03 -1.23
CA GLY A 281 -17.31 -5.10 -1.33
C GLY A 281 -18.14 -5.05 -2.63
N PRO A 282 -18.98 -6.08 -2.88
CA PRO A 282 -19.86 -6.14 -4.07
C PRO A 282 -20.82 -4.95 -4.22
N ASP A 283 -21.23 -4.35 -3.10
CA ASP A 283 -22.14 -3.20 -3.05
C ASP A 283 -21.39 -1.86 -3.05
N GLN A 284 -20.11 -1.85 -3.45
CA GLN A 284 -19.21 -0.70 -3.45
C GLN A 284 -18.87 -0.15 -2.06
N SER A 285 -19.36 -0.78 -0.99
CA SER A 285 -19.00 -0.39 0.38
C SER A 285 -17.56 -0.75 0.68
N LEU A 286 -16.88 0.08 1.47
CA LEU A 286 -15.55 -0.24 1.98
C LEU A 286 -15.63 -1.11 3.23
N PHE A 287 -14.77 -2.12 3.26
CA PHE A 287 -14.55 -3.00 4.39
C PHE A 287 -13.14 -2.78 4.93
N GLU A 288 -13.02 -2.85 6.24
CA GLU A 288 -11.78 -2.94 6.99
C GLU A 288 -11.61 -4.38 7.45
N VAL A 289 -10.39 -4.89 7.31
CA VAL A 289 -9.95 -6.18 7.85
C VAL A 289 -8.72 -5.90 8.69
N ARG A 290 -8.70 -6.43 9.91
CA ARG A 290 -7.61 -6.22 10.87
C ARG A 290 -7.17 -7.55 11.43
N ASN A 291 -5.86 -7.77 11.52
CA ASN A 291 -5.34 -8.89 12.28
C ASN A 291 -5.58 -8.67 13.79
N SER A 292 -6.10 -9.68 14.51
CA SER A 292 -6.50 -9.57 15.93
C SER A 292 -5.33 -9.62 16.92
N LEU A 293 -4.29 -8.79 16.69
CA LEU A 293 -3.02 -8.75 17.41
C LEU A 293 -3.11 -9.14 18.90
N ILE A 294 -2.22 -10.03 19.36
CA ILE A 294 -2.26 -10.63 20.69
C ILE A 294 -1.24 -9.98 21.63
N GLY A 295 -1.68 -9.66 22.85
CA GLY A 295 -0.85 -9.15 23.94
C GLY A 295 -0.29 -7.74 23.70
N ASP A 296 0.45 -7.24 24.69
CA ASP A 296 1.04 -5.90 24.64
C ASP A 296 2.17 -5.77 23.59
N GLY A 297 2.69 -6.92 23.15
CA GLY A 297 3.70 -7.01 22.08
C GLY A 297 3.13 -6.98 20.67
N PHE A 298 1.81 -6.82 20.51
CA PHE A 298 1.16 -6.74 19.19
C PHE A 298 1.53 -7.90 18.25
N PHE A 299 1.58 -9.12 18.78
CA PHE A 299 1.94 -10.29 18.00
C PHE A 299 0.85 -10.63 16.97
N PRO A 300 1.19 -11.00 15.71
CA PRO A 300 0.19 -11.42 14.75
C PRO A 300 -0.61 -12.63 15.26
N ALA A 301 -1.92 -12.58 15.11
CA ALA A 301 -2.84 -13.67 15.34
C ALA A 301 -3.18 -14.39 14.03
N SER A 302 -3.82 -15.55 14.12
CA SER A 302 -4.50 -16.17 12.98
C SER A 302 -5.93 -15.66 12.76
N ALA A 303 -6.46 -14.93 13.75
CA ALA A 303 -7.79 -14.35 13.70
C ALA A 303 -7.77 -13.00 12.98
N TRP A 304 -8.85 -12.75 12.24
CA TRP A 304 -9.07 -11.53 11.48
C TRP A 304 -10.43 -10.93 11.84
N ASP A 305 -10.43 -9.68 12.27
CA ASP A 305 -11.61 -8.89 12.51
C ASP A 305 -12.04 -8.18 11.22
N VAL A 306 -13.33 -8.21 10.90
CA VAL A 306 -13.88 -7.62 9.67
C VAL A 306 -14.97 -6.64 10.03
N ARG A 307 -14.91 -5.44 9.45
CA ARG A 307 -15.87 -4.36 9.73
C ARG A 307 -16.26 -3.63 8.45
N LYS A 308 -17.56 -3.48 8.20
CA LYS A 308 -18.08 -2.60 7.15
C LYS A 308 -18.02 -1.15 7.62
N LEU A 309 -17.45 -0.24 6.81
CA LEU A 309 -17.14 1.14 7.24
C LEU A 309 -18.29 2.14 7.03
N GLY A 310 -19.38 1.75 6.37
CA GLY A 310 -20.45 2.68 6.00
C GLY A 310 -20.06 3.72 4.94
N ILE A 311 -18.92 3.52 4.28
CA ILE A 311 -18.42 4.37 3.19
C ILE A 311 -18.75 3.69 1.87
N ILE A 312 -19.37 4.42 0.94
CA ILE A 312 -19.62 3.98 -0.43
C ILE A 312 -18.62 4.68 -1.35
N ALA A 313 -17.70 3.91 -1.92
CA ALA A 313 -16.76 4.41 -2.92
C ALA A 313 -17.36 4.29 -4.34
N ALA A 314 -16.75 4.96 -5.31
CA ALA A 314 -17.07 4.74 -6.72
C ALA A 314 -16.81 3.28 -7.10
N GLU A 315 -17.63 2.76 -8.01
CA GLU A 315 -17.33 1.49 -8.68
C GLU A 315 -15.90 1.53 -9.26
N THR A 316 -15.13 0.47 -9.01
CA THR A 316 -13.72 0.34 -9.39
C THR A 316 -12.78 1.37 -8.76
N SER A 317 -13.16 1.97 -7.63
CA SER A 317 -12.26 2.83 -6.87
C SER A 317 -10.97 2.07 -6.55
N GLN A 318 -9.83 2.65 -6.92
CA GLN A 318 -8.58 2.26 -6.27
C GLN A 318 -8.66 2.58 -4.77
N LEU A 319 -7.78 1.97 -3.98
CA LEU A 319 -7.68 2.23 -2.55
C LEU A 319 -6.22 2.46 -2.21
N ALA A 320 -5.98 3.37 -1.28
CA ALA A 320 -4.67 3.52 -0.67
C ALA A 320 -4.84 3.61 0.85
N LEU A 321 -3.99 2.89 1.58
CA LEU A 321 -3.99 2.88 3.04
C LEU A 321 -2.64 3.41 3.51
N PHE A 322 -2.67 4.33 4.48
CA PHE A 322 -1.47 4.98 4.98
C PHE A 322 -1.59 5.24 6.49
N PRO A 323 -0.48 5.20 7.25
CA PRO A 323 -0.51 5.50 8.66
C PRO A 323 -0.67 7.01 8.90
N LEU A 324 -1.30 7.40 10.02
CA LEU A 324 -1.41 8.79 10.48
C LEU A 324 -0.42 9.11 11.60
N SER A 325 0.25 8.10 12.13
CA SER A 325 1.28 8.22 13.15
C SER A 325 2.58 7.58 12.68
N SER A 326 3.72 8.06 13.18
CA SER A 326 5.00 7.38 13.00
C SER A 326 5.19 6.21 13.96
N ASN A 327 4.28 6.01 14.92
CA ASN A 327 4.39 4.99 15.96
C ASN A 327 3.42 3.85 15.72
N PHE A 328 3.96 2.64 15.64
CA PHE A 328 3.19 1.43 15.41
C PHE A 328 2.11 1.18 16.46
N SER A 329 2.36 1.45 17.74
CA SER A 329 1.35 1.25 18.79
C SER A 329 0.15 2.16 18.60
N ALA A 330 0.35 3.41 18.13
CA ALA A 330 -0.76 4.30 17.81
C ALA A 330 -1.56 3.79 16.59
N ILE A 331 -0.85 3.29 15.57
CA ILE A 331 -1.49 2.71 14.37
C ILE A 331 -2.28 1.46 14.74
N ALA A 332 -1.69 0.55 15.50
CA ALA A 332 -2.24 -0.75 15.82
C ALA A 332 -3.33 -0.70 16.88
N ALA A 333 -3.14 0.03 17.98
CA ALA A 333 -4.08 0.07 19.11
C ALA A 333 -5.19 1.11 18.94
N HIS A 334 -4.86 2.25 18.32
CA HIS A 334 -5.77 3.38 18.21
C HIS A 334 -6.31 3.59 16.80
N GLY A 335 -5.93 2.76 15.82
CA GLY A 335 -6.41 2.90 14.45
C GLY A 335 -5.98 4.22 13.81
N ALA A 336 -4.77 4.71 14.15
CA ALA A 336 -4.18 5.90 13.57
C ALA A 336 -3.73 5.65 12.11
N TYR A 337 -4.69 5.45 11.21
CA TYR A 337 -4.50 5.21 9.79
C TYR A 337 -5.61 5.89 8.98
N GLY A 338 -5.33 6.16 7.71
CA GLY A 338 -6.26 6.76 6.75
C GLY A 338 -6.45 5.90 5.51
N ILE A 339 -7.59 6.08 4.86
CA ILE A 339 -7.96 5.44 3.59
C ILE A 339 -8.20 6.55 2.57
N ILE A 340 -7.52 6.50 1.43
CA ILE A 340 -7.91 7.26 0.24
C ILE A 340 -8.80 6.39 -0.64
N TYR A 341 -9.90 6.95 -1.11
CA TYR A 341 -10.81 6.32 -2.07
C TYR A 341 -11.34 7.36 -3.06
N GLN A 342 -11.86 6.90 -4.18
CA GLN A 342 -12.61 7.74 -5.11
C GLN A 342 -14.09 7.73 -4.71
N ALA A 343 -14.69 8.89 -4.48
CA ALA A 343 -16.12 9.02 -4.22
C ALA A 343 -16.94 8.90 -5.52
N SER A 344 -18.25 8.68 -5.41
CA SER A 344 -19.15 8.48 -6.56
C SER A 344 -19.21 9.66 -7.56
N ASN A 345 -18.79 10.85 -7.14
CA ASN A 345 -18.63 12.04 -7.98
C ASN A 345 -17.23 12.14 -8.63
N ASN A 346 -16.44 11.07 -8.60
CA ASN A 346 -15.07 10.95 -9.09
C ASN A 346 -14.02 11.81 -8.35
N SER A 347 -14.38 12.48 -7.26
CA SER A 347 -13.41 13.19 -6.42
C SER A 347 -12.66 12.24 -5.50
N LEU A 348 -11.40 12.56 -5.17
CA LEU A 348 -10.65 11.84 -4.14
C LEU A 348 -11.15 12.20 -2.73
N ALA A 349 -11.39 11.21 -1.89
CA ALA A 349 -11.86 11.39 -0.53
C ALA A 349 -10.93 10.65 0.46
N ILE A 350 -10.90 11.15 1.69
CA ILE A 350 -10.18 10.51 2.80
C ILE A 350 -11.17 10.09 3.87
N ALA A 351 -11.01 8.87 4.37
CA ALA A 351 -11.64 8.41 5.59
C ALA A 351 -10.61 8.03 6.65
N THR A 352 -10.96 8.20 7.92
CA THR A 352 -10.14 7.80 9.07
C THR A 352 -10.97 6.99 10.07
N PRO A 353 -11.23 5.69 9.79
CA PRO A 353 -12.25 4.91 10.50
C PRO A 353 -11.98 4.65 12.00
N GLY A 354 -10.73 4.81 12.45
CA GLY A 354 -10.32 4.65 13.85
C GLY A 354 -10.45 5.93 14.71
N ASN A 355 -10.66 7.09 14.10
CA ASN A 355 -10.60 8.40 14.78
C ASN A 355 -11.87 8.76 15.60
N SER A 356 -12.63 7.78 16.08
CA SER A 356 -13.76 8.07 16.97
C SER A 356 -13.34 8.57 18.34
N SER A 357 -12.07 8.41 18.75
CA SER A 357 -11.56 9.09 19.93
C SER A 357 -11.28 10.57 19.62
N SER A 358 -11.85 11.44 20.43
CA SER A 358 -11.59 12.89 20.38
C SER A 358 -10.10 13.24 20.44
N GLU A 359 -9.30 12.37 21.05
CA GLU A 359 -7.85 12.47 21.17
C GLU A 359 -7.13 12.26 19.83
N LEU A 360 -7.51 11.24 19.05
CA LEU A 360 -6.93 11.04 17.72
C LEU A 360 -7.31 12.17 16.77
N ALA A 361 -8.57 12.62 16.83
CA ALA A 361 -9.02 13.76 16.05
C ALA A 361 -8.24 15.02 16.42
N ALA A 362 -7.95 15.28 17.70
CA ALA A 362 -7.17 16.45 18.10
C ALA A 362 -5.69 16.36 17.66
N ASN A 363 -5.09 15.17 17.78
CA ASN A 363 -3.65 14.99 17.58
C ASN A 363 -3.26 14.69 16.12
N TYR A 364 -4.15 14.04 15.37
CA TYR A 364 -3.92 13.58 14.00
C TYR A 364 -4.95 14.11 13.01
N ALA A 365 -5.75 15.14 13.39
CA ALA A 365 -6.68 15.78 12.48
C ALA A 365 -5.99 16.17 11.18
N LEU A 366 -6.35 15.44 10.13
CA LEU A 366 -6.20 15.93 8.78
C LEU A 366 -7.31 16.95 8.59
N ALA A 367 -6.95 18.22 8.56
CA ALA A 367 -7.79 19.22 7.92
C ALA A 367 -7.83 18.90 6.42
N TRP A 368 -8.66 17.93 6.02
CA TRP A 368 -8.90 17.63 4.62
C TRP A 368 -9.68 18.79 4.02
N PRO A 369 -9.30 19.31 2.84
CA PRO A 369 -9.98 20.47 2.31
C PRO A 369 -11.30 20.00 1.71
N SER A 370 -12.37 20.10 2.48
CA SER A 370 -13.72 19.87 1.99
C SER A 370 -14.13 21.06 1.13
N GLY A 371 -13.77 21.05 -0.15
CA GLY A 371 -14.22 22.02 -1.14
C GLY A 371 -15.74 21.93 -1.29
N LYS A 372 -16.47 22.81 -0.58
CA LYS A 372 -17.93 23.03 -0.63
C LYS A 372 -18.82 21.85 -0.18
N SER A 373 -19.38 22.01 1.03
CA SER A 373 -20.74 21.59 1.40
C SER A 373 -21.22 20.19 0.99
N GLN A 374 -20.41 19.16 1.22
CA GLN A 374 -20.93 17.85 1.62
C GLN A 374 -20.29 17.46 2.95
N ILE A 375 -20.75 18.16 3.99
CA ILE A 375 -20.73 17.65 5.36
C ILE A 375 -21.78 16.53 5.38
N ASN A 376 -21.37 15.32 5.02
CA ASN A 376 -21.74 14.14 5.80
C ASN A 376 -20.49 13.71 6.56
N MET A 377 -19.94 14.68 7.30
CA MET A 377 -19.02 14.42 8.39
C MET A 377 -19.92 14.01 9.56
N PHE A 378 -20.12 12.70 9.73
CA PHE A 378 -20.57 12.18 11.03
C PHE A 378 -19.40 12.32 12.00
N CYS A 379 -19.16 13.55 12.45
CA CYS A 379 -18.69 13.78 13.81
C CYS A 379 -19.96 13.80 14.65
N ASP A 380 -20.16 12.77 15.47
CA ASP A 380 -21.14 12.80 16.55
C ASP A 380 -20.76 13.95 17.51
N PHE A 381 -21.41 15.09 17.34
CA PHE A 381 -21.28 16.27 18.19
C PHE A 381 -22.35 16.20 19.29
N SER A 382 -22.10 15.38 20.30
CA SER A 382 -22.71 15.64 21.62
C SER A 382 -21.86 16.70 22.33
N ASN A 383 -22.33 17.95 22.21
CA ASN A 383 -22.06 19.13 23.05
C ASN A 383 -20.81 20.02 22.79
N HIS A 384 -21.02 20.99 21.88
CA HIS A 384 -21.05 22.44 22.20
C HIS A 384 -19.79 23.35 22.19
N ILE A 385 -18.79 23.17 21.31
CA ILE A 385 -17.86 24.29 20.96
C ILE A 385 -17.53 24.28 19.46
N TRP A 386 -17.96 25.32 18.73
CA TRP A 386 -17.72 25.52 17.30
C TRP A 386 -16.42 26.30 17.08
N PHE A 387 -15.34 25.64 16.65
CA PHE A 387 -14.21 26.32 16.01
C PHE A 387 -14.30 26.14 14.49
N TYR A 388 -14.84 27.14 13.79
CA TYR A 388 -14.77 27.22 12.33
C TYR A 388 -13.37 27.66 11.91
N TYR A 389 -12.46 26.71 11.70
CA TYR A 389 -11.27 26.98 10.90
C TYR A 389 -11.67 26.98 9.43
N LEU A 390 -11.70 28.19 8.85
CA LEU A 390 -11.98 28.43 7.45
C LEU A 390 -10.80 27.88 6.60
N CYS A 391 -10.91 26.65 6.11
CA CYS A 391 -10.02 26.14 5.06
C CYS A 391 -10.40 26.79 3.73
N VAL A 392 -9.85 27.99 3.46
CA VAL A 392 -10.11 28.72 2.22
C VAL A 392 -9.34 28.09 1.07
N GLY A 393 -10.05 27.60 0.04
CA GLY A 393 -9.56 27.67 -1.34
C GLY A 393 -8.99 26.40 -1.99
N PHE A 394 -8.93 25.24 -1.34
CA PHE A 394 -8.44 24.02 -2.01
C PHE A 394 -9.60 23.18 -2.58
N THR A 395 -9.56 22.98 -3.90
CA THR A 395 -10.50 22.10 -4.61
C THR A 395 -9.96 20.68 -4.59
N VAL A 396 -10.75 19.75 -4.08
CA VAL A 396 -10.43 18.32 -4.14
C VAL A 396 -10.24 17.90 -5.60
N PRO A 397 -9.12 17.26 -5.96
CA PRO A 397 -8.90 16.77 -7.32
C PRO A 397 -10.01 15.80 -7.74
N THR A 398 -10.53 16.01 -8.95
CA THR A 398 -11.34 15.03 -9.67
C THR A 398 -10.43 14.25 -10.60
N ILE A 399 -10.49 12.92 -10.52
CA ILE A 399 -9.74 12.02 -11.42
C ILE A 399 -10.71 11.23 -12.29
N SER A 400 -10.24 10.55 -13.32
CA SER A 400 -11.08 9.65 -14.13
C SER A 400 -11.70 8.55 -13.26
N LYS A 401 -12.88 8.03 -13.63
CA LYS A 401 -13.49 6.90 -12.91
C LYS A 401 -12.53 5.71 -12.92
N GLY A 402 -12.19 5.18 -11.76
CA GLY A 402 -11.18 4.13 -11.60
C GLY A 402 -9.75 4.59 -11.88
N GLY A 403 -9.50 5.90 -11.93
CA GLY A 403 -8.18 6.48 -12.14
C GLY A 403 -7.19 6.05 -11.06
N SER A 404 -5.91 5.91 -11.45
CA SER A 404 -4.89 5.41 -10.53
C SER A 404 -4.44 6.48 -9.54
N PHE A 405 -4.33 6.06 -8.28
CA PHE A 405 -3.73 6.86 -7.23
C PHE A 405 -3.06 5.98 -6.17
N ALA A 406 -2.06 6.53 -5.50
CA ALA A 406 -1.39 5.93 -4.35
C ALA A 406 -1.27 6.95 -3.22
N ALA A 407 -1.03 6.46 -2.02
CA ALA A 407 -0.68 7.30 -0.89
C ALA A 407 0.46 6.68 -0.10
N PHE A 408 1.29 7.54 0.50
CA PHE A 408 2.30 7.12 1.46
C PHE A 408 2.47 8.17 2.54
N SER A 409 3.15 7.79 3.62
CA SER A 409 3.45 8.69 4.74
C SER A 409 4.93 8.65 5.12
N ILE A 410 5.39 9.78 5.65
CA ILE A 410 6.72 9.93 6.27
C ILE A 410 6.55 10.65 7.60
N ALA A 411 7.42 10.39 8.57
CA ALA A 411 7.37 11.13 9.82
C ALA A 411 7.70 12.61 9.62
N ARG A 412 7.06 13.47 10.41
CA ARG A 412 7.43 14.88 10.52
C ARG A 412 8.70 15.02 11.35
N GLU A 413 9.60 15.86 10.89
CA GLU A 413 10.83 16.13 11.61
C GLU A 413 10.54 16.73 12.99
N SER A 414 11.16 16.14 14.02
CA SER A 414 11.10 16.62 15.41
C SER A 414 9.66 16.79 15.96
N ASP A 415 8.70 16.00 15.47
CA ASP A 415 7.33 16.08 15.92
C ASP A 415 7.10 15.21 17.15
N ALA A 416 6.96 15.84 18.33
CA ALA A 416 6.75 15.16 19.59
C ALA A 416 5.44 14.35 19.66
N LEU A 417 4.46 14.70 18.81
CA LEU A 417 3.19 13.97 18.70
C LEU A 417 3.27 12.83 17.67
N GLN A 418 4.45 12.57 17.10
CA GLN A 418 4.68 11.45 16.17
C GLN A 418 3.74 11.51 14.96
N ARG A 419 3.44 12.72 14.48
CA ARG A 419 2.59 12.95 13.31
C ARG A 419 3.38 12.74 12.03
N VAL A 420 2.66 12.52 10.93
CA VAL A 420 3.24 12.26 9.61
C VAL A 420 2.88 13.35 8.59
N ASN A 421 3.69 13.47 7.54
CA ASN A 421 3.28 14.10 6.30
C ASN A 421 2.73 13.03 5.37
N ILE A 422 1.62 13.33 4.72
CA ILE A 422 0.93 12.42 3.80
C ILE A 422 1.10 12.96 2.38
N TYR A 423 1.36 12.04 1.47
CA TYR A 423 1.48 12.30 0.06
C TYR A 423 0.46 11.44 -0.67
N ILE A 424 -0.28 12.07 -1.58
CA ILE A 424 -1.27 11.42 -2.44
C ILE A 424 -0.83 11.70 -3.87
N LEU A 425 -0.63 10.64 -4.64
CA LEU A 425 -0.19 10.70 -6.02
C LEU A 425 -1.33 10.21 -6.88
N PHE A 426 -1.67 10.92 -7.95
CA PHE A 426 -2.76 10.53 -8.83
C PHE A 426 -2.49 10.91 -10.28
N ILE A 427 -2.93 10.07 -11.22
CA ILE A 427 -2.81 10.31 -12.65
C ILE A 427 -3.95 11.23 -13.10
N ASP A 428 -3.61 12.33 -13.77
CA ASP A 428 -4.60 13.23 -14.38
C ASP A 428 -4.96 12.84 -15.83
N ALA A 429 -5.81 13.65 -16.47
CA ALA A 429 -6.25 13.43 -17.85
C ALA A 429 -5.14 13.60 -18.90
N SER A 430 -4.00 14.21 -18.54
CA SER A 430 -2.83 14.34 -19.40
C SER A 430 -1.83 13.19 -19.21
N PHE A 431 -2.18 12.20 -18.39
CA PHE A 431 -1.31 11.10 -17.98
C PHE A 431 -0.04 11.58 -17.26
N ASP A 432 -0.15 12.68 -16.52
CA ASP A 432 0.88 13.15 -15.60
C ASP A 432 0.46 12.78 -14.17
N ILE A 433 1.42 12.38 -13.33
CA ILE A 433 1.17 12.18 -11.90
C ILE A 433 1.28 13.53 -11.18
N ASN A 434 0.22 13.89 -10.50
CA ASN A 434 0.18 15.03 -9.59
C ASN A 434 0.42 14.54 -8.16
N VAL A 435 1.07 15.38 -7.35
CA VAL A 435 1.41 15.09 -5.96
C VAL A 435 0.71 16.10 -5.06
N LEU A 436 -0.19 15.61 -4.22
CA LEU A 436 -0.87 16.35 -3.19
C LEU A 436 -0.25 16.00 -1.83
N ARG A 437 0.39 16.98 -1.19
CA ARG A 437 1.10 16.82 0.08
C ARG A 437 0.39 17.56 1.20
N ASN A 438 0.23 16.92 2.36
CA ASN A 438 -0.13 17.61 3.59
C ASN A 438 1.13 18.10 4.32
N SER A 439 1.15 19.40 4.62
CA SER A 439 2.19 20.04 5.42
C SER A 439 1.57 20.80 6.61
N ALA A 440 2.41 21.34 7.49
CA ALA A 440 1.96 22.25 8.55
C ALA A 440 1.23 23.50 8.01
N SER A 441 1.50 23.89 6.76
CA SER A 441 0.85 25.02 6.08
C SER A 441 -0.45 24.64 5.36
N GLY A 442 -0.86 23.37 5.44
CA GLY A 442 -2.01 22.81 4.72
C GLY A 442 -1.58 21.98 3.52
N TRP A 443 -2.54 21.77 2.62
CA TRP A 443 -2.39 20.92 1.44
C TRP A 443 -1.78 21.69 0.27
N GLN A 444 -0.79 21.07 -0.38
CA GLN A 444 -0.06 21.65 -1.51
C GLN A 444 -0.11 20.68 -2.70
N LEU A 445 -0.51 21.18 -3.87
CA LEU A 445 -0.53 20.43 -5.12
C LEU A 445 0.68 20.80 -5.97
N THR A 446 1.42 19.80 -6.43
CA THR A 446 2.59 19.95 -7.31
C THR A 446 2.53 18.93 -8.44
N GLN A 447 3.21 19.20 -9.55
CA GLN A 447 3.30 18.28 -10.70
C GLN A 447 4.77 18.13 -11.11
N PRO A 448 5.54 17.24 -10.45
CA PRO A 448 6.98 17.12 -10.68
C PRO A 448 7.33 16.59 -12.07
N ALA A 449 8.40 17.12 -12.68
CA ALA A 449 8.84 16.70 -14.01
C ALA A 449 9.21 15.20 -14.10
N ALA A 450 9.75 14.64 -13.00
CA ALA A 450 10.09 13.21 -12.92
C ALA A 450 8.88 12.27 -13.08
N LEU A 451 7.66 12.76 -12.85
CA LEU A 451 6.45 11.97 -12.79
C LEU A 451 5.48 12.23 -13.97
N LYS A 452 5.99 12.73 -15.10
CA LYS A 452 5.21 13.05 -16.31
C LYS A 452 5.11 11.90 -17.31
N ALA A 453 4.23 12.03 -18.30
CA ALA A 453 4.14 11.12 -19.46
C ALA A 453 4.10 9.64 -19.04
N VAL A 454 3.21 9.32 -18.12
CA VAL A 454 2.96 7.98 -17.61
C VAL A 454 2.09 7.22 -18.61
N ASP A 455 2.18 5.89 -18.63
CA ASP A 455 1.28 5.09 -19.46
C ASP A 455 -0.17 5.28 -18.99
N SER A 456 -1.11 5.34 -19.94
CA SER A 456 -2.51 5.69 -19.65
C SER A 456 -3.23 4.72 -18.72
N ASP A 457 -2.75 3.49 -18.62
CA ASP A 457 -3.26 2.41 -17.78
C ASP A 457 -2.33 2.05 -16.62
N SER A 458 -1.28 2.85 -16.39
CA SER A 458 -0.33 2.64 -15.30
C SER A 458 -1.03 2.62 -13.94
N ASP A 459 -0.58 1.71 -13.09
CA ASP A 459 -0.81 1.81 -11.65
C ASP A 459 0.28 2.67 -10.99
N ILE A 460 0.05 3.11 -9.75
CA ILE A 460 1.05 3.79 -8.93
C ILE A 460 1.24 2.98 -7.64
N ALA A 461 2.48 2.68 -7.27
CA ALA A 461 2.81 2.09 -5.98
C ALA A 461 3.85 2.95 -5.26
N CYS A 462 3.56 3.38 -4.03
CA CYS A 462 4.47 4.22 -3.25
C CYS A 462 4.81 3.57 -1.91
N LEU A 463 6.10 3.63 -1.56
CA LEU A 463 6.64 2.97 -0.39
C LEU A 463 6.36 3.78 0.87
N THR A 464 5.57 3.21 1.77
CA THR A 464 5.61 3.54 3.19
C THR A 464 6.44 2.49 3.90
N MET A 465 7.51 2.90 4.56
CA MET A 465 8.37 1.97 5.31
C MET A 465 7.62 1.34 6.48
N ALA A 466 7.86 0.06 6.72
CA ALA A 466 7.30 -0.65 7.84
C ALA A 466 7.67 -0.01 9.19
N THR A 467 6.73 -0.08 10.12
CA THR A 467 6.93 0.27 11.53
C THR A 467 6.63 -0.94 12.40
N THR A 468 7.31 -1.08 13.54
CA THR A 468 7.01 -2.13 14.52
C THR A 468 7.13 -1.62 15.95
N CYS A 469 6.40 -2.26 16.86
CA CYS A 469 6.54 -2.04 18.30
C CYS A 469 7.91 -2.48 18.81
N PHE A 470 8.49 -3.56 18.25
CA PHE A 470 9.78 -4.09 18.69
C PHE A 470 10.52 -4.73 17.51
N ASP A 471 11.76 -4.32 17.29
CA ASP A 471 12.72 -5.00 16.43
C ASP A 471 13.42 -6.16 17.16
N SER A 472 14.41 -6.77 16.51
CA SER A 472 15.23 -7.84 17.09
C SER A 472 16.00 -7.40 18.35
N ASN A 473 16.21 -6.11 18.55
CA ASN A 473 16.87 -5.54 19.73
C ASN A 473 15.88 -5.10 20.81
N GLY A 474 14.58 -5.35 20.63
CA GLY A 474 13.53 -4.88 21.55
C GLY A 474 13.30 -3.37 21.48
N SER A 475 13.69 -2.71 20.38
CA SER A 475 13.51 -1.27 20.17
C SER A 475 12.34 -1.00 19.22
N GLN A 476 11.59 0.08 19.47
CA GLN A 476 10.55 0.53 18.55
C GLN A 476 11.16 0.98 17.22
N VAL A 477 10.55 0.55 16.10
CA VAL A 477 10.88 1.04 14.76
C VAL A 477 9.80 2.02 14.36
N LEU A 478 10.12 3.30 14.50
CA LEU A 478 9.25 4.38 14.08
C LEU A 478 9.35 4.60 12.57
N LEU A 479 8.31 5.19 11.99
CA LEU A 479 8.37 5.68 10.63
C LEU A 479 9.44 6.77 10.56
N GLY A 480 10.35 6.65 9.61
CA GLY A 480 11.38 7.66 9.35
C GLY A 480 10.86 8.86 8.57
N GLN A 481 11.66 9.92 8.53
CA GLN A 481 11.45 11.06 7.64
C GLN A 481 11.72 10.67 6.17
N ALA A 482 11.38 11.54 5.21
CA ALA A 482 11.74 11.34 3.81
C ALA A 482 13.26 11.38 3.62
N LEU A 483 13.86 10.20 3.59
CA LEU A 483 15.23 9.97 3.15
C LEU A 483 15.22 9.46 1.70
N SER A 484 16.37 9.06 1.17
CA SER A 484 16.54 8.39 -0.15
C SER A 484 15.80 7.04 -0.30
N GLU A 485 14.95 6.71 0.66
CA GLU A 485 14.18 5.49 0.75
C GLU A 485 12.76 5.68 0.20
N THR A 486 12.22 6.90 0.21
CA THR A 486 10.87 7.18 -0.28
C THR A 486 10.82 7.06 -1.80
N ARG A 487 10.26 5.96 -2.28
CA ARG A 487 10.21 5.59 -3.70
C ARG A 487 8.78 5.33 -4.16
N CYS A 488 8.47 5.76 -5.37
CA CYS A 488 7.25 5.43 -6.08
C CYS A 488 7.55 4.78 -7.42
N TYR A 489 6.65 3.90 -7.85
CA TYR A 489 6.79 3.07 -9.04
C TYR A 489 5.54 3.22 -9.91
N PHE A 490 5.76 3.30 -11.22
CA PHE A 490 4.72 3.45 -12.23
C PHE A 490 5.25 2.97 -13.59
N GLN A 491 4.39 2.79 -14.59
CA GLN A 491 4.78 2.39 -15.94
C GLN A 491 4.93 3.60 -16.87
N ARG A 492 6.01 3.62 -17.65
CA ARG A 492 6.25 4.58 -18.73
C ARG A 492 6.93 3.87 -19.89
N GLY A 493 6.28 3.85 -21.05
CA GLY A 493 6.76 3.14 -22.23
C GLY A 493 6.83 1.63 -22.01
N GLY A 494 5.89 1.05 -21.25
CA GLY A 494 5.84 -0.37 -20.92
C GLY A 494 6.89 -0.86 -19.93
N LEU A 495 7.71 0.04 -19.37
CA LEU A 495 8.72 -0.27 -18.35
C LEU A 495 8.29 0.28 -16.99
N VAL A 496 8.66 -0.40 -15.91
CA VAL A 496 8.52 0.17 -14.56
C VAL A 496 9.60 1.21 -14.33
N ARG A 497 9.17 2.43 -14.06
CA ARG A 497 9.99 3.55 -13.62
C ARG A 497 10.01 3.62 -12.11
N GLU A 498 11.12 4.12 -11.61
CA GLU A 498 11.31 4.40 -10.20
C GLU A 498 11.55 5.91 -10.03
N ALA A 499 10.81 6.53 -9.13
CA ALA A 499 11.03 7.91 -8.74
C ALA A 499 11.22 8.01 -7.22
N MET A 500 12.16 8.85 -6.80
CA MET A 500 12.52 9.03 -5.40
C MET A 500 12.22 10.45 -4.95
N LEU A 501 11.62 10.59 -3.76
CA LEU A 501 11.50 11.86 -3.08
C LEU A 501 12.85 12.21 -2.43
N SER A 502 13.47 13.31 -2.87
CA SER A 502 14.73 13.82 -2.35
C SER A 502 14.51 15.22 -1.79
N GLY A 503 14.44 15.33 -0.46
CA GLY A 503 13.98 16.56 0.19
C GLY A 503 12.51 16.82 -0.16
N ASP A 504 12.24 17.91 -0.88
CA ASP A 504 10.90 18.27 -1.36
C ASP A 504 10.72 18.03 -2.88
N ASP A 505 11.76 17.57 -3.58
CA ASP A 505 11.75 17.34 -5.03
C ASP A 505 11.69 15.85 -5.39
N TRP A 506 11.22 15.56 -6.61
CA TRP A 506 11.17 14.20 -7.15
C TRP A 506 12.23 13.98 -8.21
N VAL A 507 12.98 12.88 -8.07
CA VAL A 507 14.05 12.48 -8.98
C VAL A 507 13.67 11.18 -9.68
N ASP A 508 13.74 11.15 -11.00
CA ASP A 508 13.57 9.92 -11.79
C ASP A 508 14.88 9.10 -11.72
N LEU A 509 14.81 7.90 -11.14
CA LEU A 509 15.95 7.00 -10.96
C LEU A 509 16.16 6.07 -12.17
N GLY A 510 15.29 6.13 -13.18
CA GLY A 510 15.35 5.27 -14.34
C GLY A 510 14.34 4.13 -14.30
N SER A 511 14.63 3.09 -15.07
CA SER A 511 13.79 1.90 -15.12
C SER A 511 14.29 0.88 -14.09
N VAL A 512 13.35 0.25 -13.38
CA VAL A 512 13.65 -0.93 -12.56
C VAL A 512 14.08 -2.05 -13.51
N PRO A 513 15.22 -2.72 -13.29
CA PRO A 513 15.73 -3.78 -14.15
C PRO A 513 14.97 -5.09 -13.90
N ILE A 514 13.64 -5.06 -14.10
CA ILE A 514 12.83 -6.25 -14.18
C ILE A 514 12.94 -6.82 -15.60
N PRO A 515 13.19 -8.13 -15.76
CA PRO A 515 13.13 -8.78 -17.06
C PRO A 515 11.72 -8.67 -17.68
#